data_AF-A0AAD1SU53-F1
#
_entry.id   AF-A0AAD1SU53-F1
#
_cell.length_a   1.000
_cell.length_b   1.000
_cell.length_c   1.000
_cell.angle_alpha   90.00
_cell.angle_beta   90.00
_cell.angle_gamma   90.00
#
_symmetry.space_group_name_H-M   'P 1'
#
loop_
_entity.id
_entity.type
_entity.pdbx_description
1 polymer ?
#
loop_
_entity_poly.entity_id
_entity_poly.type
_entity_poly.pdbx_seq_one_letter_code
_entity_poly.pdbx_strand_id
1 'polypeptide(L)'
;MSQRLKGKATKTDRESFFLARTAETKARNGHGPSKDGAARETREGSVSPPASPSSAAEEGPLMISTMRLMLAELTENLQTSMKTQLQALAADLRKDITELIVDRAHMLRRPKHLPPTTERDVIARVHFYHTKEQLMKASRSSDMPDPYSRIKLFADLSAATLQFRKNLTPVTSTLRDHNIAYRWGYPAKLLIHHRDALHAIPTLELGITKLKSWGLQTPEAHQHHPSKVPRLSPEWTVN
;
A
#
# COMPACT_ATOMS: atom_id res chain seq x y z
N MET A 1 -27.24 45.58 25.64
CA MET A 1 -25.77 45.83 25.67
C MET A 1 -25.04 44.52 25.93
N SER A 2 -23.73 44.44 25.63
CA SER A 2 -22.83 43.27 25.77
C SER A 2 -23.23 42.01 24.97
N GLN A 3 -22.79 41.86 23.73
CA GLN A 3 -21.44 41.40 23.29
C GLN A 3 -21.24 39.88 23.37
N ARG A 4 -21.13 39.25 22.20
CA ARG A 4 -20.93 37.82 21.97
C ARG A 4 -19.54 37.59 21.38
N LEU A 5 -18.60 37.08 22.19
CA LEU A 5 -17.24 36.79 21.74
C LEU A 5 -17.21 35.64 20.72
N LYS A 6 -16.51 35.84 19.61
CA LYS A 6 -16.32 34.85 18.55
C LYS A 6 -14.99 34.12 18.75
N GLY A 7 -15.02 32.86 19.19
CA GLY A 7 -13.86 31.97 19.13
C GLY A 7 -13.79 31.25 17.78
N LYS A 8 -12.70 31.45 17.02
CA LYS A 8 -12.40 30.65 15.82
C LYS A 8 -11.70 29.36 16.25
N ALA A 9 -12.27 28.19 15.93
CA ALA A 9 -11.57 26.91 16.04
C ALA A 9 -10.97 26.52 14.68
N THR A 10 -9.66 26.33 14.62
CA THR A 10 -8.94 25.84 13.44
C THR A 10 -9.13 24.34 13.24
N LYS A 11 -9.21 23.91 11.98
CA LYS A 11 -9.68 22.58 11.58
C LYS A 11 -8.53 21.70 11.08
N THR A 12 -8.03 20.84 11.94
CA THR A 12 -7.23 19.66 11.54
C THR A 12 -7.31 18.60 12.62
N ASP A 13 -8.23 17.65 12.45
CA ASP A 13 -8.09 16.34 13.08
C ASP A 13 -8.54 15.26 12.08
N ARG A 14 -7.81 14.14 12.04
CA ARG A 14 -7.95 13.07 11.03
C ARG A 14 -8.10 11.73 11.73
N GLU A 15 -9.31 11.46 12.19
CA GLU A 15 -9.65 10.19 12.82
C GLU A 15 -9.80 9.05 11.80
N SER A 16 -9.24 7.87 12.12
CA SER A 16 -9.52 6.60 11.43
C SER A 16 -9.21 5.39 12.34
N PHE A 17 -10.25 4.71 12.83
CA PHE A 17 -10.32 3.58 13.77
C PHE A 17 -10.80 2.21 13.17
N PHE A 18 -9.96 1.18 13.09
CA PHE A 18 -10.15 0.03 12.19
C PHE A 18 -11.18 -1.05 12.67
N LEU A 19 -11.73 -1.86 11.75
CA LEU A 19 -12.53 -3.09 12.04
C LEU A 19 -11.81 -4.33 11.48
N ALA A 20 -12.14 -5.53 11.98
CA ALA A 20 -11.53 -6.81 11.58
C ALA A 20 -12.47 -8.00 11.82
N ARG A 21 -12.79 -8.76 10.77
CA ARG A 21 -13.77 -9.87 10.80
C ARG A 21 -13.27 -11.10 10.04
N THR A 22 -13.43 -12.27 10.65
CA THR A 22 -12.93 -13.59 10.20
C THR A 22 -13.95 -14.37 9.37
N ALA A 23 -13.46 -15.30 8.52
CA ALA A 23 -14.25 -16.27 7.76
C ALA A 23 -13.41 -17.54 7.49
N GLU A 24 -14.05 -18.70 7.27
CA GLU A 24 -13.41 -20.03 7.35
C GLU A 24 -13.20 -20.78 6.02
N THR A 25 -12.21 -21.68 6.04
CA THR A 25 -11.89 -22.75 5.03
C THR A 25 -11.40 -22.26 3.65
N LYS A 26 -10.66 -23.02 2.82
CA LYS A 26 -10.29 -24.46 2.82
C LYS A 26 -8.91 -24.65 2.13
N ALA A 27 -8.12 -25.65 2.51
CA ALA A 27 -6.74 -25.85 2.05
C ALA A 27 -6.58 -26.46 0.64
N ARG A 28 -5.44 -26.20 -0.04
CA ARG A 28 -4.76 -27.19 -0.91
C ARG A 28 -3.27 -26.87 -1.20
N ASN A 29 -2.53 -27.94 -1.49
CA ASN A 29 -1.06 -28.01 -1.55
C ASN A 29 -0.42 -27.53 -2.88
N GLY A 30 0.78 -26.94 -2.80
CA GLY A 30 2.01 -27.69 -3.12
C GLY A 30 2.77 -27.44 -4.45
N HIS A 31 4.07 -27.74 -4.36
CA HIS A 31 5.09 -27.93 -5.42
C HIS A 31 5.73 -26.71 -6.13
N GLY A 32 7.03 -26.53 -5.88
CA GLY A 32 8.00 -25.99 -6.87
C GLY A 32 8.50 -27.11 -7.81
N PRO A 33 9.52 -26.85 -8.65
CA PRO A 33 10.88 -27.11 -8.15
C PRO A 33 12.00 -26.19 -8.69
N SER A 34 13.19 -26.36 -8.10
CA SER A 34 14.49 -25.83 -8.53
C SER A 34 14.97 -26.38 -9.88
N LYS A 35 15.95 -25.74 -10.53
CA LYS A 35 17.00 -26.40 -11.32
C LYS A 35 18.31 -25.61 -11.38
N ASP A 36 19.39 -26.37 -11.25
CA ASP A 36 20.81 -26.02 -11.45
C ASP A 36 21.04 -25.63 -12.95
N GLY A 37 22.11 -24.93 -13.36
CA GLY A 37 23.47 -24.85 -12.85
C GLY A 37 24.42 -25.59 -13.82
N ALA A 38 25.27 -24.85 -14.55
CA ALA A 38 26.37 -25.40 -15.34
C ALA A 38 27.37 -24.30 -15.74
N ALA A 39 28.64 -24.47 -15.36
CA ALA A 39 29.75 -23.69 -15.88
C ALA A 39 30.38 -24.39 -17.10
N ARG A 40 31.06 -23.64 -17.97
CA ARG A 40 32.05 -24.21 -18.87
C ARG A 40 33.22 -23.26 -19.09
N GLU A 41 34.40 -23.76 -18.73
CA GLU A 41 35.71 -23.16 -18.91
C GLU A 41 36.33 -23.63 -20.23
N THR A 42 37.23 -22.83 -20.83
CA THR A 42 38.48 -23.33 -21.47
C THR A 42 39.35 -22.18 -22.00
N ARG A 43 40.61 -22.13 -21.51
CA ARG A 43 41.87 -21.89 -22.28
C ARG A 43 42.09 -20.59 -23.05
N GLU A 44 43.31 -20.13 -23.32
CA GLU A 44 44.68 -20.27 -22.76
C GLU A 44 45.49 -19.14 -23.44
N GLY A 45 46.54 -18.58 -22.80
CA GLY A 45 47.31 -17.51 -23.43
C GLY A 45 48.39 -16.88 -22.54
N SER A 46 49.61 -17.41 -22.62
CA SER A 46 50.80 -16.93 -21.90
C SER A 46 51.41 -15.65 -22.50
N VAL A 47 52.06 -14.83 -21.67
CA VAL A 47 53.49 -14.38 -21.74
C VAL A 47 53.72 -13.22 -20.74
N SER A 48 54.89 -13.21 -20.08
CA SER A 48 55.37 -12.17 -19.14
C SER A 48 56.89 -11.94 -19.34
N PRO A 49 57.56 -11.05 -18.57
CA PRO A 49 57.58 -9.57 -18.55
C PRO A 49 58.96 -9.02 -19.05
N PRO A 50 59.30 -7.69 -19.00
CA PRO A 50 60.15 -7.16 -17.88
C PRO A 50 60.11 -5.60 -17.65
N ALA A 51 61.11 -5.03 -16.93
CA ALA A 51 61.19 -3.67 -16.35
C ALA A 51 62.65 -3.09 -16.35
N SER A 52 62.97 -1.78 -16.21
CA SER A 52 62.14 -0.54 -16.13
C SER A 52 62.77 0.78 -16.69
N PRO A 53 63.70 1.53 -16.01
CA PRO A 53 63.56 3.01 -16.02
C PRO A 53 64.80 3.89 -16.35
N SER A 54 64.59 5.19 -16.64
CA SER A 54 65.48 6.33 -16.28
C SER A 54 64.78 7.70 -16.48
N SER A 55 65.33 8.78 -15.90
CA SER A 55 64.71 10.08 -15.62
C SER A 55 65.25 11.29 -16.41
N ALA A 56 64.40 12.29 -16.67
CA ALA A 56 64.69 13.73 -16.55
C ALA A 56 63.36 14.54 -16.64
N ALA A 57 63.27 15.70 -15.97
CA ALA A 57 62.06 16.51 -15.88
C ALA A 57 62.13 17.80 -16.71
N GLU A 58 60.97 18.40 -17.02
CA GLU A 58 60.65 19.84 -17.13
C GLU A 58 59.16 19.97 -17.56
N GLU A 59 58.48 21.05 -17.18
CA GLU A 59 57.01 21.14 -17.22
C GLU A 59 56.43 21.45 -18.61
N GLY A 60 56.10 20.37 -19.34
CA GLY A 60 55.30 20.40 -20.57
C GLY A 60 53.78 20.24 -20.33
N PRO A 61 52.97 20.16 -21.40
CA PRO A 61 51.51 20.15 -21.33
C PRO A 61 50.97 19.03 -20.43
N LEU A 62 50.07 19.38 -19.49
CA LEU A 62 49.46 18.53 -18.45
C LEU A 62 49.70 17.04 -18.67
N MET A 63 50.84 16.59 -18.14
CA MET A 63 51.40 15.28 -18.46
C MET A 63 50.40 14.20 -18.02
N ILE A 64 50.35 13.06 -18.74
CA ILE A 64 49.35 12.00 -18.48
C ILE A 64 49.32 11.55 -16.99
N SER A 65 50.43 11.73 -16.25
CA SER A 65 50.52 11.62 -14.79
C SER A 65 49.58 12.54 -14.02
N THR A 66 49.50 13.84 -14.33
CA THR A 66 48.58 14.78 -13.65
C THR A 66 47.12 14.43 -13.91
N MET A 67 46.79 13.99 -15.13
CA MET A 67 45.44 13.47 -15.42
C MET A 67 45.11 12.20 -14.63
N ARG A 68 46.08 11.29 -14.42
CA ARG A 68 45.90 10.11 -13.56
C ARG A 68 45.69 10.48 -12.08
N LEU A 69 46.39 11.49 -11.57
CA LEU A 69 46.20 11.99 -10.20
C LEU A 69 44.80 12.60 -10.02
N MET A 70 44.37 13.47 -10.94
CA MET A 70 43.00 14.04 -10.93
C MET A 70 41.92 12.94 -11.02
N LEU A 71 42.14 11.89 -11.80
CA LEU A 71 41.22 10.74 -11.87
C LEU A 71 41.17 9.96 -10.55
N ALA A 72 42.31 9.76 -9.88
CA ALA A 72 42.36 9.08 -8.58
C ALA A 72 41.57 9.88 -7.52
N GLU A 73 41.82 11.18 -7.42
CA GLU A 73 41.10 12.09 -6.51
C GLU A 73 39.58 12.12 -6.79
N LEU A 74 39.17 12.16 -8.06
CA LEU A 74 37.76 12.05 -8.44
C LEU A 74 37.15 10.72 -7.99
N THR A 75 37.88 9.60 -8.13
CA THR A 75 37.37 8.29 -7.68
C THR A 75 37.25 8.19 -6.16
N GLU A 76 38.18 8.77 -5.39
CA GLU A 76 38.11 8.78 -3.92
C GLU A 76 36.97 9.66 -3.41
N ASN A 77 36.77 10.84 -4.01
CA ASN A 77 35.64 11.71 -3.72
C ASN A 77 34.29 11.03 -4.02
N LEU A 78 34.19 10.31 -5.15
CA LEU A 78 32.99 9.56 -5.52
C LEU A 78 32.73 8.39 -4.56
N GLN A 79 33.77 7.61 -4.20
CA GLN A 79 33.66 6.53 -3.22
C GLN A 79 33.20 7.04 -1.84
N THR A 80 33.76 8.18 -1.39
CA THR A 80 33.38 8.82 -0.13
C THR A 80 31.93 9.30 -0.17
N SER A 81 31.52 9.96 -1.25
CA SER A 81 30.14 10.42 -1.45
C SER A 81 29.13 9.26 -1.40
N MET A 82 29.40 8.18 -2.14
CA MET A 82 28.56 6.97 -2.13
C MET A 82 28.48 6.33 -0.75
N LYS A 83 29.59 6.27 0.00
CA LYS A 83 29.63 5.73 1.36
C LYS A 83 28.79 6.56 2.33
N THR A 84 28.86 7.89 2.25
CA THR A 84 28.02 8.80 3.06
C THR A 84 26.54 8.66 2.70
N GLN A 85 26.19 8.52 1.43
CA GLN A 85 24.80 8.27 0.99
C GLN A 85 24.25 6.92 1.49
N LEU A 86 25.04 5.86 1.41
CA LEU A 86 24.68 4.53 1.95
C LEU A 86 24.47 4.55 3.46
N GLN A 87 25.27 5.33 4.21
CA GLN A 87 25.11 5.50 5.65
C GLN A 87 23.86 6.34 6.00
N ALA A 88 23.55 7.38 5.23
CA ALA A 88 22.31 8.15 5.38
C ALA A 88 21.06 7.27 5.14
N LEU A 89 21.07 6.46 4.07
CA LEU A 89 20.01 5.49 3.78
C LEU A 89 19.83 4.46 4.92
N ALA A 90 20.94 3.94 5.46
CA ALA A 90 20.92 3.00 6.57
C ALA A 90 20.43 3.61 7.90
N ALA A 91 20.56 4.93 8.07
CA ALA A 91 20.01 5.65 9.21
C ALA A 91 18.49 5.87 9.08
N ASP A 92 17.99 6.15 7.87
CA ASP A 92 16.53 6.28 7.63
C ASP A 92 15.82 4.92 7.70
N LEU A 93 16.42 3.84 7.19
CA LEU A 93 15.93 2.46 7.34
C LEU A 93 15.77 2.00 8.81
N ARG A 94 16.45 2.66 9.76
CA ARG A 94 16.32 2.40 11.20
C ARG A 94 15.29 3.30 11.91
N LYS A 95 14.83 4.39 11.28
CA LYS A 95 13.82 5.30 11.87
C LYS A 95 12.40 4.74 11.77
N ASP A 96 12.13 3.88 10.79
CA ASP A 96 10.81 3.28 10.56
C ASP A 96 10.60 1.93 11.28
N ILE A 97 11.66 1.31 11.82
CA ILE A 97 11.63 -0.10 12.26
C ILE A 97 12.28 -0.29 13.65
N THR A 98 11.49 -0.14 14.72
CA THR A 98 11.69 -0.91 15.97
C THR A 98 10.40 -1.12 16.76
N GLU A 99 9.52 -0.12 16.88
CA GLU A 99 8.34 -0.24 17.77
C GLU A 99 7.03 0.23 17.14
N LEU A 100 6.05 -0.68 17.08
CA LEU A 100 4.67 -0.39 16.70
C LEU A 100 3.94 0.28 17.88
N ILE A 101 4.01 1.61 17.95
CA ILE A 101 3.31 2.37 18.99
C ILE A 101 1.81 2.46 18.69
N VAL A 102 0.98 2.02 19.65
CA VAL A 102 -0.49 2.03 19.58
C VAL A 102 -1.05 2.86 20.74
N ASP A 103 -1.66 4.00 20.43
CA ASP A 103 -2.25 4.91 21.44
C ASP A 103 -3.42 4.28 22.20
N ARG A 104 -4.19 3.43 21.50
CA ARG A 104 -5.41 2.81 22.02
C ARG A 104 -5.76 1.57 21.20
N ALA A 105 -6.06 0.47 21.88
CA ALA A 105 -6.74 -0.69 21.29
C ALA A 105 -7.90 -1.12 22.19
N HIS A 106 -9.06 -1.44 21.62
CA HIS A 106 -10.18 -2.00 22.35
C HIS A 106 -11.06 -2.87 21.44
N MET A 107 -11.91 -3.72 22.02
CA MET A 107 -12.90 -4.48 21.24
C MET A 107 -14.18 -3.66 21.07
N LEU A 108 -14.79 -3.74 19.90
CA LEU A 108 -16.10 -3.13 19.65
C LEU A 108 -17.23 -3.90 20.34
N ARG A 109 -18.36 -3.20 20.55
CA ARG A 109 -19.58 -3.83 21.06
C ARG A 109 -20.16 -4.77 20.02
N ARG A 110 -20.43 -6.02 20.42
CA ARG A 110 -21.10 -7.01 19.56
C ARG A 110 -22.53 -6.53 19.23
N PRO A 111 -22.95 -6.51 17.96
CA PRO A 111 -24.34 -6.31 17.58
C PRO A 111 -25.26 -7.35 18.22
N LYS A 112 -26.41 -6.92 18.77
CA LYS A 112 -27.35 -7.79 19.51
C LYS A 112 -27.91 -8.98 18.70
N HIS A 113 -27.85 -8.91 17.37
CA HIS A 113 -28.36 -9.94 16.46
C HIS A 113 -27.33 -11.04 16.13
N LEU A 114 -26.08 -10.93 16.60
CA LEU A 114 -25.05 -11.93 16.37
C LEU A 114 -24.88 -12.85 17.59
N PRO A 115 -24.66 -14.16 17.41
CA PRO A 115 -24.53 -15.11 18.50
C PRO A 115 -23.32 -14.78 19.39
N PRO A 116 -23.36 -15.14 20.68
CA PRO A 116 -22.33 -14.75 21.67
C PRO A 116 -20.96 -15.39 21.43
N THR A 117 -20.88 -16.40 20.55
CA THR A 117 -19.66 -17.04 20.06
C THR A 117 -18.94 -16.23 18.98
N THR A 118 -19.61 -15.27 18.32
CA THR A 118 -19.00 -14.46 17.25
C THR A 118 -17.86 -13.62 17.81
N GLU A 119 -16.68 -13.72 17.20
CA GLU A 119 -15.54 -12.85 17.49
C GLU A 119 -15.93 -11.37 17.37
N ARG A 120 -15.24 -10.50 18.12
CA ARG A 120 -15.50 -9.05 18.12
C ARG A 120 -14.34 -8.35 17.42
N ASP A 121 -14.67 -7.50 16.46
CA ASP A 121 -13.72 -6.61 15.81
C ASP A 121 -12.92 -5.78 16.83
N VAL A 122 -11.61 -5.69 16.62
CA VAL A 122 -10.69 -4.88 17.42
C VAL A 122 -10.39 -3.59 16.69
N ILE A 123 -10.47 -2.49 17.43
CA ILE A 123 -10.33 -1.14 16.93
C ILE A 123 -9.09 -0.49 17.54
N ALA A 124 -8.08 -0.25 16.71
CA ALA A 124 -6.76 0.22 17.10
C ALA A 124 -6.43 1.58 16.48
N ARG A 125 -5.83 2.46 17.28
CA ARG A 125 -5.25 3.74 16.87
C ARG A 125 -3.73 3.61 16.90
N VAL A 126 -3.14 3.39 15.73
CA VAL A 126 -1.67 3.43 15.54
C VAL A 126 -1.21 4.88 15.66
N HIS A 127 -0.16 5.12 16.43
CA HIS A 127 0.35 6.47 16.71
C HIS A 127 0.82 7.19 15.44
N PHE A 128 1.65 6.53 14.64
CA PHE A 128 2.19 7.10 13.40
C PHE A 128 1.35 6.74 12.17
N TYR A 129 0.93 7.78 11.43
CA TYR A 129 0.19 7.60 10.17
C TYR A 129 1.00 6.84 9.11
N HIS A 130 2.32 7.03 9.03
CA HIS A 130 3.15 6.31 8.06
C HIS A 130 3.17 4.80 8.32
N THR A 131 3.46 4.38 9.56
CA THR A 131 3.40 2.98 10.01
C THR A 131 2.03 2.36 9.76
N LYS A 132 0.94 3.11 9.96
CA LYS A 132 -0.42 2.67 9.65
C LYS A 132 -0.64 2.40 8.15
N GLU A 133 -0.15 3.27 7.26
CA GLU A 133 -0.25 3.07 5.81
C GLU A 133 0.71 1.96 5.31
N GLN A 134 1.92 1.84 5.90
CA GLN A 134 2.83 0.71 5.66
C GLN A 134 2.17 -0.62 6.02
N LEU A 135 1.62 -0.73 7.24
CA LEU A 135 0.88 -1.92 7.71
C LEU A 135 -0.30 -2.27 6.79
N MET A 136 -1.05 -1.26 6.32
CA MET A 136 -2.17 -1.45 5.40
C MET A 136 -1.75 -1.76 3.96
N LYS A 137 -0.53 -1.42 3.56
CA LYS A 137 0.07 -1.85 2.29
C LYS A 137 0.55 -3.31 2.40
N ALA A 138 1.23 -3.64 3.50
CA ALA A 138 1.69 -5.00 3.79
C ALA A 138 0.52 -5.99 3.85
N SER A 139 -0.52 -5.70 4.64
CA SER A 139 -1.72 -6.54 4.78
C SER A 139 -2.56 -6.72 3.49
N ARG A 140 -2.24 -6.00 2.40
CA ARG A 140 -2.84 -6.22 1.07
C ARG A 140 -1.90 -6.95 0.11
N SER A 141 -0.60 -6.97 0.41
CA SER A 141 0.44 -7.56 -0.44
C SER A 141 0.84 -8.96 0.03
N SER A 142 0.65 -9.25 1.32
CA SER A 142 0.93 -10.54 1.95
C SER A 142 -0.17 -10.88 2.96
N ASP A 143 -0.57 -12.14 2.99
CA ASP A 143 -1.40 -12.68 4.08
C ASP A 143 -0.63 -12.71 5.40
N MET A 144 -1.36 -12.73 6.51
CA MET A 144 -0.78 -12.85 7.85
C MET A 144 -0.26 -14.28 8.08
N PRO A 145 0.89 -14.46 8.77
CA PRO A 145 1.40 -15.79 9.11
C PRO A 145 0.44 -16.50 10.08
N ASP A 146 0.41 -17.83 10.03
CA ASP A 146 -0.32 -18.63 11.01
C ASP A 146 0.21 -18.39 12.44
N PRO A 147 -0.67 -18.35 13.47
CA PRO A 147 -2.10 -18.65 13.45
C PRO A 147 -3.01 -17.46 13.05
N TYR A 148 -2.43 -16.34 12.61
CA TYR A 148 -3.13 -15.07 12.38
C TYR A 148 -3.70 -14.91 10.96
N SER A 149 -3.54 -15.89 10.07
CA SER A 149 -4.00 -15.90 8.67
C SER A 149 -5.47 -15.54 8.47
N ARG A 150 -6.33 -15.76 9.47
CA ARG A 150 -7.75 -15.38 9.44
C ARG A 150 -8.00 -13.88 9.68
N ILE A 151 -7.06 -13.15 10.28
CA ILE A 151 -7.20 -11.73 10.63
C ILE A 151 -7.07 -10.86 9.38
N LYS A 152 -8.03 -9.96 9.18
CA LYS A 152 -8.06 -9.01 8.06
C LYS A 152 -8.12 -7.58 8.58
N LEU A 153 -7.24 -6.72 8.08
CA LEU A 153 -7.18 -5.31 8.47
C LEU A 153 -8.01 -4.45 7.50
N PHE A 154 -9.00 -3.71 8.01
CA PHE A 154 -9.83 -2.81 7.21
C PHE A 154 -9.77 -1.38 7.70
N ALA A 155 -9.47 -0.46 6.77
CA ALA A 155 -9.47 0.97 7.04
C ALA A 155 -10.82 1.42 7.63
N ASP A 156 -10.74 2.19 8.71
CA ASP A 156 -11.90 2.94 9.17
C ASP A 156 -12.35 3.92 8.12
N LEU A 157 -13.67 4.03 8.01
CA LEU A 157 -14.34 4.92 7.12
C LEU A 157 -15.63 5.30 7.83
N SER A 158 -15.85 6.61 7.99
CA SER A 158 -17.10 7.12 8.52
C SER A 158 -18.30 6.54 7.75
N ALA A 159 -19.45 6.40 8.43
CA ALA A 159 -20.64 5.81 7.82
C ALA A 159 -21.04 6.48 6.49
N ALA A 160 -20.88 7.81 6.39
CA ALA A 160 -21.06 8.56 5.14
C ALA A 160 -20.09 8.14 4.02
N THR A 161 -18.82 7.88 4.35
CA THR A 161 -17.82 7.38 3.38
C THR A 161 -18.13 5.96 2.95
N LEU A 162 -18.61 5.10 3.86
CA LEU A 162 -19.06 3.74 3.52
C LEU A 162 -20.32 3.76 2.62
N GLN A 163 -21.30 4.62 2.92
CA GLN A 163 -22.46 4.84 2.07
C GLN A 163 -22.06 5.35 0.68
N PHE A 164 -21.16 6.33 0.60
CA PHE A 164 -20.64 6.84 -0.66
C PHE A 164 -19.99 5.73 -1.52
N ARG A 165 -19.15 4.88 -0.91
CA ARG A 165 -18.54 3.74 -1.61
C ARG A 165 -19.58 2.72 -2.07
N LYS A 166 -20.61 2.45 -1.26
CA LYS A 166 -21.75 1.58 -1.65
C LYS A 166 -22.53 2.16 -2.83
N ASN A 167 -22.79 3.47 -2.85
CA ASN A 167 -23.52 4.11 -3.96
C ASN A 167 -22.74 4.03 -5.29
N LEU A 168 -21.40 4.00 -5.25
CA LEU A 168 -20.54 3.79 -6.42
C LEU A 168 -20.30 2.31 -6.77
N THR A 169 -20.91 1.35 -6.07
CA THR A 169 -20.80 -0.09 -6.40
C THR A 169 -21.04 -0.38 -7.88
N PRO A 170 -22.16 0.04 -8.53
CA PRO A 170 -22.41 -0.27 -9.95
C PRO A 170 -21.29 0.24 -10.86
N VAL A 171 -20.77 1.45 -10.61
CA VAL A 171 -19.61 1.99 -11.35
C VAL A 171 -18.37 1.11 -11.14
N THR A 172 -18.06 0.73 -9.90
CA THR A 172 -16.89 -0.13 -9.61
C THR A 172 -17.02 -1.58 -10.09
N SER A 173 -18.23 -2.10 -10.27
CA SER A 173 -18.45 -3.40 -10.89
C SER A 173 -18.09 -3.32 -12.37
N THR A 174 -18.69 -2.38 -13.11
CA THR A 174 -18.37 -2.16 -14.53
C THR A 174 -16.88 -1.97 -14.78
N LEU A 175 -16.17 -1.25 -13.91
CA LEU A 175 -14.73 -1.08 -14.01
C LEU A 175 -13.94 -2.38 -13.80
N ARG A 176 -14.37 -3.25 -12.87
CA ARG A 176 -13.78 -4.58 -12.67
C ARG A 176 -14.03 -5.48 -13.88
N ASP A 177 -15.26 -5.49 -14.37
CA ASP A 177 -15.67 -6.33 -15.51
C ASP A 177 -14.86 -6.00 -16.79
N HIS A 178 -14.46 -4.73 -16.94
CA HIS A 178 -13.63 -4.25 -18.05
C HIS A 178 -12.13 -4.13 -17.70
N ASN A 179 -11.68 -4.67 -16.56
CA ASN A 179 -10.29 -4.64 -16.08
C ASN A 179 -9.66 -3.22 -15.96
N ILE A 180 -10.47 -2.20 -15.73
CA ILE A 180 -10.01 -0.81 -15.59
C ILE A 180 -9.57 -0.53 -14.15
N ALA A 181 -8.29 -0.19 -13.99
CA ALA A 181 -7.70 0.11 -12.69
C ALA A 181 -8.30 1.37 -12.05
N TYR A 182 -8.75 1.23 -10.80
CA TYR A 182 -9.23 2.33 -9.97
C TYR A 182 -8.71 2.25 -8.53
N ARG A 183 -8.77 3.38 -7.82
CA ARG A 183 -8.48 3.48 -6.38
C ARG A 183 -9.39 4.49 -5.70
N TRP A 184 -9.62 4.31 -4.40
CA TRP A 184 -10.36 5.28 -3.60
C TRP A 184 -9.45 6.45 -3.19
N GLY A 185 -9.86 7.67 -3.52
CA GLY A 185 -9.21 8.91 -3.13
C GLY A 185 -9.87 9.58 -1.92
N TYR A 186 -9.07 10.26 -1.10
CA TYR A 186 -9.55 11.07 0.02
C TYR A 186 -10.25 12.36 -0.45
N PRO A 187 -11.30 12.85 0.24
CA PRO A 187 -12.00 12.19 1.35
C PRO A 187 -12.95 11.08 0.87
N ALA A 188 -13.71 11.35 -0.19
CA ALA A 188 -14.67 10.42 -0.78
C ALA A 188 -14.76 10.68 -2.30
N LYS A 189 -13.85 10.08 -3.08
CA LYS A 189 -13.89 10.11 -4.55
C LYS A 189 -13.30 8.83 -5.13
N LEU A 190 -13.76 8.43 -6.31
CA LEU A 190 -13.18 7.34 -7.08
C LEU A 190 -12.16 7.90 -8.07
N LEU A 191 -10.95 7.37 -8.09
CA LEU A 191 -9.89 7.74 -9.02
C LEU A 191 -9.69 6.60 -10.02
N ILE A 192 -9.85 6.86 -11.31
CA ILE A 192 -9.77 5.87 -12.39
C ILE A 192 -8.61 6.23 -13.32
N HIS A 193 -7.79 5.24 -13.68
CA HIS A 193 -6.79 5.38 -14.73
C HIS A 193 -7.36 4.76 -16.01
N HIS A 194 -7.56 5.57 -17.05
CA HIS A 194 -8.10 5.10 -18.34
C HIS A 194 -7.53 5.95 -19.48
N ARG A 195 -6.92 5.29 -20.48
CA ARG A 195 -6.27 5.93 -21.65
C ARG A 195 -5.32 7.08 -21.23
N ASP A 196 -4.39 6.75 -20.34
CA ASP A 196 -3.36 7.63 -19.76
C ASP A 196 -3.86 8.87 -18.99
N ALA A 197 -5.17 9.05 -18.87
CA ALA A 197 -5.80 10.09 -18.07
C ALA A 197 -6.22 9.58 -16.68
N LEU A 198 -5.99 10.39 -15.66
CA LEU A 198 -6.51 10.19 -14.31
C LEU A 198 -7.84 10.94 -14.15
N HIS A 199 -8.93 10.21 -13.97
CA HIS A 199 -10.27 10.77 -13.79
C HIS A 199 -10.72 10.67 -12.33
N ALA A 200 -11.20 11.78 -11.76
CA ALA A 200 -11.75 11.83 -10.41
C ALA A 200 -13.28 11.94 -10.44
N ILE A 201 -13.96 11.02 -9.80
CA ILE A 201 -15.42 10.92 -9.74
C ILE A 201 -15.88 11.12 -8.28
N PRO A 202 -16.45 12.29 -7.94
CA PRO A 202 -16.97 12.59 -6.62
C PRO A 202 -18.48 12.31 -6.47
N THR A 203 -19.18 11.89 -7.54
CA THR A 203 -20.63 11.61 -7.54
C THR A 203 -20.97 10.42 -8.46
N LEU A 204 -22.08 9.74 -8.19
CA LEU A 204 -22.55 8.61 -9.01
C LEU A 204 -22.88 9.03 -10.44
N GLU A 205 -23.58 10.15 -10.61
CA GLU A 205 -24.00 10.70 -11.91
C GLU A 205 -22.81 10.99 -12.83
N LEU A 206 -21.73 11.59 -12.31
CA LEU A 206 -20.51 11.82 -13.10
C LEU A 206 -19.84 10.50 -13.47
N GLY A 207 -19.87 9.50 -12.59
CA GLY A 207 -19.37 8.16 -12.86
C GLY A 207 -20.11 7.48 -14.01
N ILE A 208 -21.44 7.47 -13.97
CA ILE A 208 -22.28 6.92 -15.05
C ILE A 208 -22.05 7.68 -16.36
N THR A 209 -21.99 9.02 -16.32
CA THR A 209 -21.74 9.84 -17.50
C THR A 209 -20.36 9.55 -18.11
N LYS A 210 -19.33 9.33 -17.28
CA LYS A 210 -17.98 8.97 -17.77
C LYS A 210 -17.93 7.55 -18.33
N LEU A 211 -18.56 6.57 -17.70
CA LEU A 211 -18.68 5.21 -18.25
C LEU A 211 -19.36 5.22 -19.63
N LYS A 212 -20.49 5.93 -19.76
CA LYS A 212 -21.17 6.15 -21.06
C LYS A 212 -20.24 6.79 -22.09
N SER A 213 -19.44 7.80 -21.71
CA SER A 213 -18.46 8.43 -22.61
C SER A 213 -17.32 7.50 -23.08
N TRP A 214 -17.12 6.37 -22.40
CA TRP A 214 -16.14 5.34 -22.77
C TRP A 214 -16.77 4.14 -23.50
N GLY A 215 -18.08 4.20 -23.79
CA GLY A 215 -18.84 3.09 -24.39
C GLY A 215 -19.22 1.99 -23.39
N LEU A 216 -19.00 2.21 -22.10
CA LEU A 216 -19.24 1.21 -21.06
C LEU A 216 -20.66 1.34 -20.54
N GLN A 217 -21.47 0.31 -20.72
CA GLN A 217 -22.78 0.22 -20.11
C GLN A 217 -22.62 -0.15 -18.63
N THR A 218 -23.02 0.76 -17.73
CA THR A 218 -23.28 0.39 -16.34
C THR A 218 -24.48 -0.55 -16.34
N PRO A 219 -24.44 -1.73 -15.69
CA PRO A 219 -25.66 -2.48 -15.45
C PRO A 219 -26.61 -1.54 -14.71
N GLU A 220 -27.81 -1.33 -15.25
CA GLU A 220 -28.81 -0.53 -14.55
C GLU A 220 -28.92 -1.07 -13.14
N ALA A 221 -28.95 -0.17 -12.16
CA ALA A 221 -28.99 -0.56 -10.76
C ALA A 221 -30.27 -1.37 -10.56
N HIS A 222 -30.15 -2.70 -10.64
CA HIS A 222 -31.21 -3.62 -10.29
C HIS A 222 -31.68 -3.15 -8.92
N GLN A 223 -32.93 -2.72 -8.89
CA GLN A 223 -33.53 -2.30 -7.65
C GLN A 223 -33.43 -3.51 -6.75
N HIS A 224 -32.49 -3.47 -5.80
CA HIS A 224 -32.51 -4.36 -4.66
C HIS A 224 -33.73 -3.95 -3.85
N HIS A 225 -34.91 -4.33 -4.33
CA HIS A 225 -35.94 -4.85 -3.47
C HIS A 225 -35.18 -5.72 -2.47
N PRO A 226 -35.20 -5.37 -1.16
CA PRO A 226 -34.58 -6.22 -0.19
C PRO A 226 -35.27 -7.57 -0.36
N SER A 227 -34.52 -8.57 -0.83
CA SER A 227 -35.02 -9.93 -0.86
C SER A 227 -35.53 -10.16 0.55
N LYS A 228 -36.85 -10.35 0.69
CA LYS A 228 -37.43 -10.77 1.97
C LYS A 228 -36.90 -12.16 2.20
N VAL A 229 -35.68 -12.26 2.71
CA VAL A 229 -35.20 -13.44 3.43
C VAL A 229 -36.32 -13.69 4.42
N PRO A 230 -37.05 -14.81 4.32
CA PRO A 230 -38.10 -15.10 5.26
C PRO A 230 -37.49 -14.94 6.64
N ARG A 231 -38.06 -14.09 7.49
CA ARG A 231 -37.72 -14.15 8.91
C ARG A 231 -38.07 -15.58 9.29
N LEU A 232 -37.06 -16.38 9.63
CA LEU A 232 -37.29 -17.70 10.20
C LEU A 232 -38.23 -17.47 11.38
N SER A 233 -39.45 -17.98 11.24
CA SER A 233 -40.47 -17.92 12.27
C SER A 233 -39.87 -18.51 13.55
N PRO A 234 -40.05 -17.89 14.72
CA PRO A 234 -39.69 -18.54 15.96
C PRO A 234 -40.67 -19.69 16.20
N GLU A 235 -40.33 -20.90 15.73
CA GLU A 235 -41.02 -22.13 16.09
C GLU A 235 -40.67 -22.47 17.54
N TRP A 236 -41.44 -21.91 18.47
CA TRP A 236 -41.54 -22.38 19.85
C TRP A 236 -43.01 -22.42 20.30
N THR A 237 -43.84 -23.16 19.57
CA THR A 237 -45.01 -23.79 20.17
C THR A 237 -44.56 -25.11 20.80
N VAL A 238 -44.28 -25.07 22.09
CA VAL A 238 -44.09 -26.28 22.91
C VAL A 238 -45.47 -26.87 23.20
N ASN A 239 -45.65 -28.15 22.86
CA ASN A 239 -46.65 -29.03 23.47
C ASN A 239 -45.97 -29.81 24.61
#